data_AF-A0A9D5N5M3-F1
#
_entry.id   AF-A0A9D5N5M3-F1
#
_cell.length_a   1.000
_cell.length_b   1.000
_cell.length_c   1.000
_cell.angle_alpha   90.00
_cell.angle_beta   90.00
_cell.angle_gamma   90.00
#
_symmetry.space_group_name_H-M   'P 1'
#
loop_
_entity.id
_entity.type
_entity.pdbx_description
1 polymer ?
#
loop_
_entity_poly.entity_id
_entity_poly.type
_entity_poly.pdbx_seq_one_letter_code
_entity_poly.pdbx_strand_id
1 'polypeptide(L)'
;MVFFDSLENCHTNDMQSAWHGTLESIDVSQLVSKGIDPKIYVSTIPDLDIEAHHDLSDTSVWSEDLSDLSGVKAVAIDMSLDENGNDYVLGSSESVSAVLWFRAPHMVSPDPADNKAFNNVWLSCDLHGSFNEEENYLIRQDYTAIAYEVKADIPVCKKDRANPETTIPGIAFELSGTSVYGQSITETKTTGLNGTLTFRNIPAGTYQLKETGWNPDWLNDQTVHEAVIGLDGTLTIDGNEYTGDPLIITDARRIHKDFSFEKRDLIRHEKPVSNAQYRLSGTSLYGNETVLYAPSDETGTVLFKDLEPGTYIIHETDAPQGYLKDDSEYTLILDETGIFRMQESEPDESGKYTLYNEPLHELKLIKKNSYDNSLIPGAKFLLKGIADDGTETAMTASSNQRGIVQFTSLHAGTYSLQETEAPEGFAKDPAIHAIRINHDGSVECDELELNE
;
A
#
# COMPACT_ATOMS: atom_id res chain seq x y z
N MET A 1 -38.45 7.99 58.51
CA MET A 1 -38.35 8.30 57.06
C MET A 1 -37.92 7.05 56.34
N VAL A 2 -38.57 6.71 55.23
CA VAL A 2 -38.27 5.52 54.43
C VAL A 2 -38.23 5.92 52.96
N PHE A 3 -37.14 5.55 52.30
CA PHE A 3 -36.93 5.77 50.87
C PHE A 3 -37.27 4.50 50.11
N PHE A 4 -38.08 4.62 49.06
CA PHE A 4 -38.44 3.52 48.18
C PHE A 4 -38.05 3.87 46.75
N ASP A 5 -37.48 2.91 46.05
CA ASP A 5 -37.15 3.01 44.62
C ASP A 5 -37.64 1.75 43.91
N SER A 6 -38.61 1.92 43.01
CA SER A 6 -39.07 0.85 42.13
C SER A 6 -38.14 0.83 40.93
N LEU A 7 -37.14 -0.06 40.99
CA LEU A 7 -36.06 -0.16 40.03
C LEU A 7 -36.66 -0.50 38.66
N GLU A 8 -36.47 0.37 37.67
CA GLU A 8 -36.89 0.14 36.28
C GLU A 8 -38.41 -0.01 36.06
N ASN A 9 -39.24 0.15 37.08
CA ASN A 9 -40.68 -0.07 37.01
C ASN A 9 -41.41 1.23 36.68
N CYS A 10 -41.57 1.53 35.39
CA CYS A 10 -42.53 2.52 34.90
C CYS A 10 -43.50 1.84 33.94
N HIS A 11 -44.76 1.73 34.34
CA HIS A 11 -45.85 1.32 33.46
C HIS A 11 -46.96 2.37 33.52
N THR A 12 -46.79 3.43 32.74
CA THR A 12 -47.95 4.21 32.28
C THR A 12 -48.23 3.81 30.84
N ASN A 13 -49.43 4.05 30.33
CA ASN A 13 -49.82 3.63 28.97
C ASN A 13 -48.88 4.14 27.84
N ASP A 14 -48.00 5.10 28.14
CA ASP A 14 -47.12 5.78 27.18
C ASP A 14 -45.60 5.66 27.50
N MET A 15 -45.19 4.99 28.59
CA MET A 15 -43.77 4.88 29.00
C MET A 15 -43.45 3.49 29.58
N GLN A 16 -42.38 2.86 29.08
CA GLN A 16 -41.85 1.58 29.57
C GLN A 16 -40.31 1.63 29.62
N SER A 17 -39.70 1.10 30.69
CA SER A 17 -38.24 0.91 30.75
C SER A 17 -37.82 -0.25 29.84
N ALA A 18 -36.87 0.00 28.93
CA ALA A 18 -36.23 -1.07 28.15
C ALA A 18 -34.84 -1.45 28.69
N TRP A 19 -34.38 -0.77 29.73
CA TRP A 19 -33.17 -1.13 30.44
C TRP A 19 -33.52 -2.17 31.52
N HIS A 20 -32.76 -3.27 31.53
CA HIS A 20 -32.91 -4.44 32.41
C HIS A 20 -31.57 -4.80 33.05
N GLY A 21 -30.96 -3.83 33.74
CA GLY A 21 -29.74 -4.04 34.49
C GLY A 21 -29.92 -4.98 35.69
N THR A 22 -28.83 -5.22 36.41
CA THR A 22 -28.80 -6.05 37.61
C THR A 22 -28.26 -5.23 38.77
N LEU A 23 -28.99 -5.15 39.89
CA LEU A 23 -28.52 -4.48 41.10
C LEU A 23 -27.33 -5.26 41.67
N GLU A 24 -26.20 -4.58 41.89
CA GLU A 24 -24.97 -5.19 42.40
C GLU A 24 -24.73 -4.89 43.87
N SER A 25 -25.03 -3.66 44.30
CA SER A 25 -24.85 -3.26 45.69
C SER A 25 -25.61 -1.99 46.03
N ILE A 26 -25.82 -1.81 47.33
CA ILE A 26 -26.48 -0.66 47.94
C ILE A 26 -25.49 -0.05 48.93
N ASP A 27 -25.09 1.19 48.73
CA ASP A 27 -24.19 1.92 49.62
C ASP A 27 -24.97 2.93 50.46
N VAL A 28 -25.04 2.64 51.77
CA VAL A 28 -25.68 3.47 52.80
C VAL A 28 -24.66 4.12 53.73
N SER A 29 -23.37 4.15 53.37
CA SER A 29 -22.29 4.63 54.25
C SER A 29 -22.50 6.08 54.70
N GLN A 30 -23.11 6.92 53.86
CA GLN A 30 -23.42 8.30 54.23
C GLN A 30 -24.51 8.36 55.32
N LEU A 31 -25.51 7.47 55.26
CA LEU A 31 -26.55 7.37 56.29
C LEU A 31 -25.92 7.00 57.63
N VAL A 32 -25.08 5.95 57.64
CA VAL A 32 -24.36 5.51 58.84
C VAL A 32 -23.47 6.62 59.39
N SER A 33 -22.77 7.37 58.54
CA SER A 33 -21.92 8.49 58.98
C SER A 33 -22.68 9.64 59.64
N LYS A 34 -24.01 9.70 59.42
CA LYS A 34 -24.93 10.67 60.02
C LYS A 34 -25.60 10.17 61.29
N GLY A 35 -25.23 8.98 61.78
CA GLY A 35 -25.78 8.36 62.98
C GLY A 35 -27.10 7.61 62.76
N ILE A 36 -27.47 7.32 61.51
CA ILE A 36 -28.65 6.52 61.15
C ILE A 36 -28.27 5.03 61.26
N ASP A 37 -29.19 4.18 61.72
CA ASP A 37 -29.12 2.72 61.61
C ASP A 37 -30.01 2.24 60.44
N PRO A 38 -29.53 2.31 59.18
CA PRO A 38 -30.37 2.05 58.04
C PRO A 38 -30.70 0.56 57.92
N LYS A 39 -31.98 0.23 57.72
CA LYS A 39 -32.42 -1.11 57.33
C LYS A 39 -32.78 -1.15 55.86
N ILE A 40 -32.31 -2.18 55.17
CA ILE A 40 -32.48 -2.32 53.73
C ILE A 40 -33.42 -3.49 53.47
N TYR A 41 -34.43 -3.23 52.65
CA TYR A 41 -35.38 -4.20 52.17
C TYR A 41 -35.31 -4.25 50.64
N VAL A 42 -35.47 -5.44 50.09
CA VAL A 42 -35.54 -5.66 48.64
C VAL A 42 -36.80 -6.41 48.28
N SER A 43 -37.34 -6.12 47.10
CA SER A 43 -38.46 -6.87 46.51
C SER A 43 -38.07 -7.41 45.16
N THR A 44 -38.51 -8.63 44.83
CA THR A 44 -38.36 -9.24 43.50
C THR A 44 -39.68 -9.25 42.71
N ILE A 45 -40.74 -8.65 43.27
CA ILE A 45 -42.05 -8.56 42.61
C ILE A 45 -41.93 -7.61 41.41
N PRO A 46 -42.32 -8.05 40.20
CA PRO A 46 -42.35 -7.17 39.04
C PRO A 46 -43.47 -6.13 39.16
N ASP A 47 -43.28 -4.95 38.57
CA ASP A 47 -44.29 -3.90 38.48
C ASP A 47 -44.85 -3.45 39.84
N LEU A 48 -43.99 -3.40 40.86
CA LEU A 48 -44.37 -3.07 42.22
C LEU A 48 -44.93 -1.64 42.30
N ASP A 49 -46.21 -1.52 42.62
CA ASP A 49 -46.85 -0.27 42.96
C ASP A 49 -46.50 0.13 44.39
N ILE A 50 -45.58 1.10 44.56
CA ILE A 50 -45.14 1.53 45.89
C ILE A 50 -46.31 2.13 46.70
N GLU A 51 -47.29 2.77 46.07
CA GLU A 51 -48.43 3.32 46.82
C GLU A 51 -49.25 2.21 47.48
N ALA A 52 -49.39 1.06 46.81
CA ALA A 52 -50.09 -0.11 47.35
C ALA A 52 -49.22 -1.01 48.25
N HIS A 53 -47.89 -0.99 48.08
CA HIS A 53 -46.98 -1.96 48.68
C HIS A 53 -45.88 -1.34 49.58
N HIS A 54 -46.13 -0.16 50.17
CA HIS A 54 -45.17 0.52 51.05
C HIS A 54 -45.05 -0.08 52.46
N ASP A 55 -45.87 -1.07 52.84
CA ASP A 55 -45.80 -1.73 54.15
C ASP A 55 -44.60 -2.70 54.20
N LEU A 56 -43.52 -2.27 54.85
CA LEU A 56 -42.30 -3.08 55.02
C LEU A 56 -42.49 -4.33 55.89
N SER A 57 -43.59 -4.45 56.63
CA SER A 57 -43.89 -5.65 57.42
C SER A 57 -44.47 -6.79 56.57
N ASP A 58 -44.88 -6.51 55.33
CA ASP A 58 -45.36 -7.53 54.39
C ASP A 58 -44.18 -8.33 53.82
N THR A 59 -43.88 -9.46 54.48
CA THR A 59 -42.82 -10.38 54.05
C THR A 59 -43.11 -11.10 52.74
N SER A 60 -44.31 -10.97 52.17
CA SER A 60 -44.60 -11.46 50.82
C SER A 60 -44.09 -10.51 49.73
N VAL A 61 -43.87 -9.24 50.09
CA VAL A 61 -43.34 -8.18 49.21
C VAL A 61 -41.87 -7.91 49.49
N TRP A 62 -41.50 -7.74 50.76
CA TRP A 62 -40.20 -7.26 51.17
C TRP A 62 -39.37 -8.34 51.88
N SER A 63 -38.08 -8.37 51.57
CA SER A 63 -37.09 -9.27 52.16
C SER A 63 -35.87 -8.47 52.64
N GLU A 64 -35.33 -8.83 53.80
CA GLU A 64 -34.02 -8.32 54.29
C GLU A 64 -32.84 -9.18 53.79
N ASP A 65 -33.10 -10.23 53.01
CA ASP A 65 -32.06 -11.07 52.43
C ASP A 65 -31.39 -10.38 51.24
N LEU A 66 -30.17 -9.90 51.46
CA LEU A 66 -29.34 -9.22 50.45
C LEU A 66 -28.29 -10.14 49.82
N SER A 67 -28.39 -11.47 50.01
CA SER A 67 -27.39 -12.42 49.52
C SER A 67 -27.40 -12.59 47.99
N ASP A 68 -28.54 -12.37 47.34
CA ASP A 68 -28.71 -12.35 45.88
C ASP A 68 -29.55 -11.15 45.45
N LEU A 69 -28.90 -10.19 44.81
CA LEU A 69 -29.54 -8.97 44.32
C LEU A 69 -29.97 -9.07 42.86
N SER A 70 -29.70 -10.21 42.19
CA SER A 70 -29.84 -10.29 40.73
C SER A 70 -31.28 -10.21 40.22
N GLY A 71 -32.24 -10.63 41.06
CA GLY A 71 -33.67 -10.59 40.79
C GLY A 71 -34.39 -9.37 41.38
N VAL A 72 -33.69 -8.45 42.03
CA VAL A 72 -34.32 -7.33 42.75
C VAL A 72 -34.94 -6.34 41.77
N LYS A 73 -36.17 -5.93 42.08
CA LYS A 73 -37.05 -5.03 41.31
C LYS A 73 -37.48 -3.79 42.09
N ALA A 74 -37.35 -3.78 43.41
CA ALA A 74 -37.51 -2.60 44.22
C ALA A 74 -36.58 -2.64 45.43
N VAL A 75 -36.19 -1.47 45.92
CA VAL A 75 -35.42 -1.29 47.15
C VAL A 75 -36.18 -0.37 48.07
N ALA A 76 -36.21 -0.68 49.35
CA ALA A 76 -36.60 0.26 50.39
C ALA A 76 -35.48 0.40 51.42
N ILE A 77 -35.21 1.63 51.83
CA ILE A 77 -34.19 1.98 52.82
C ILE A 77 -34.90 2.72 53.94
N ASP A 78 -35.13 1.99 55.03
CA ASP A 78 -35.66 2.54 56.27
C ASP A 78 -34.55 3.24 57.02
N MET A 79 -34.75 4.53 57.24
CA MET A 79 -33.84 5.43 57.96
C MET A 79 -34.58 6.15 59.09
N SER A 80 -35.60 5.49 59.65
CA SER A 80 -36.41 6.01 60.75
C SER A 80 -35.66 6.02 62.08
N LEU A 81 -34.64 5.19 62.28
CA LEU A 81 -33.95 5.03 63.54
C LEU A 81 -32.47 5.47 63.50
N ASP A 82 -32.00 5.99 64.64
CA ASP A 82 -30.59 6.22 64.91
C ASP A 82 -29.87 4.95 65.39
N GLU A 83 -28.55 5.00 65.52
CA GLU A 83 -27.70 3.89 66.03
C GLU A 83 -28.07 3.38 67.44
N ASN A 84 -28.89 4.13 68.19
CA ASN A 84 -29.36 3.77 69.52
C ASN A 84 -30.82 3.27 69.53
N GLY A 85 -31.47 3.20 68.35
CA GLY A 85 -32.87 2.78 68.20
C GLY A 85 -33.89 3.85 68.54
N ASN A 86 -33.51 5.12 68.59
CA ASN A 86 -34.45 6.24 68.73
C ASN A 86 -34.84 6.79 67.35
N ASP A 87 -35.96 7.51 67.28
CA ASP A 87 -36.37 8.19 66.05
C ASP A 87 -35.29 9.16 65.56
N TYR A 88 -34.85 8.98 64.31
CA TYR A 88 -33.89 9.85 63.65
C TYR A 88 -34.58 11.07 63.06
N VAL A 89 -34.09 12.27 63.40
CA VAL A 89 -34.62 13.54 62.92
C VAL A 89 -33.61 14.20 61.98
N LEU A 90 -33.95 14.28 60.69
CA LEU A 90 -33.13 14.99 59.71
C LEU A 90 -33.32 16.51 59.84
N GLY A 91 -32.21 17.24 59.97
CA GLY A 91 -32.27 18.71 60.08
C GLY A 91 -32.76 19.39 58.80
N SER A 92 -33.47 20.51 58.93
CA SER A 92 -34.03 21.29 57.79
C SER A 92 -33.01 21.77 56.74
N SER A 93 -31.71 21.78 57.08
CA SER A 93 -30.61 22.14 56.18
C SER A 93 -29.70 20.96 55.85
N GLU A 94 -30.11 19.74 56.20
CA GLU A 94 -29.35 18.52 56.00
C GLU A 94 -29.95 17.68 54.88
N SER A 95 -29.09 16.92 54.20
CA SER A 95 -29.49 15.94 53.21
C SER A 95 -28.98 14.57 53.60
N VAL A 96 -29.64 13.54 53.11
CA VAL A 96 -29.18 12.15 53.15
C VAL A 96 -29.13 11.59 51.73
N SER A 97 -28.30 10.59 51.50
CA SER A 97 -28.19 9.90 50.21
C SER A 97 -27.81 8.43 50.42
N ALA A 98 -28.39 7.56 49.61
CA ALA A 98 -27.91 6.22 49.37
C ALA A 98 -27.53 6.09 47.88
N VAL A 99 -26.59 5.20 47.56
CA VAL A 99 -26.15 4.96 46.18
C VAL A 99 -26.47 3.52 45.80
N LEU A 100 -27.18 3.34 44.69
CA LEU A 100 -27.48 2.05 44.11
C LEU A 100 -26.53 1.80 42.93
N TRP A 101 -25.79 0.70 42.96
CA TRP A 101 -24.87 0.31 41.89
C TRP A 101 -25.49 -0.77 41.03
N PHE A 102 -25.49 -0.55 39.71
CA PHE A 102 -26.04 -1.48 38.74
C PHE A 102 -25.01 -1.93 37.72
N ARG A 103 -25.13 -3.19 37.33
CA ARG A 103 -24.50 -3.74 36.13
C ARG A 103 -25.46 -3.63 34.96
N ALA A 104 -24.95 -3.09 33.86
CA ALA A 104 -25.64 -3.01 32.58
C ALA A 104 -26.09 -4.39 32.05
N PRO A 105 -27.22 -4.48 31.31
CA PRO A 105 -27.57 -5.68 30.56
C PRO A 105 -26.55 -5.95 29.46
N HIS A 106 -26.43 -7.22 29.05
CA HIS A 106 -25.52 -7.62 27.98
C HIS A 106 -25.90 -7.09 26.59
N MET A 107 -27.17 -6.70 26.41
CA MET A 107 -27.70 -6.13 25.16
C MET A 107 -28.77 -5.09 25.51
N VAL A 108 -28.96 -4.11 24.65
CA VAL A 108 -30.10 -3.17 24.68
C VAL A 108 -30.82 -3.17 23.34
N SER A 109 -31.99 -2.52 23.29
CA SER A 109 -32.69 -2.30 22.03
C SER A 109 -31.77 -1.55 21.04
N PRO A 110 -31.75 -1.97 19.76
CA PRO A 110 -31.04 -1.23 18.73
C PRO A 110 -31.69 0.13 18.41
N ASP A 111 -32.93 0.38 18.85
CA ASP A 111 -33.57 1.70 18.75
C ASP A 111 -33.12 2.60 19.92
N PRO A 112 -32.38 3.70 19.67
CA PRO A 112 -31.94 4.63 20.71
C PRO A 112 -33.09 5.27 21.49
N ALA A 113 -34.30 5.34 20.92
CA ALA A 113 -35.47 5.89 21.59
C ALA A 113 -35.94 5.04 22.78
N ASP A 114 -35.63 3.74 22.75
CA ASP A 114 -36.06 2.75 23.75
C ASP A 114 -35.09 2.67 24.94
N ASN A 115 -33.85 3.14 24.80
CA ASN A 115 -32.80 2.93 25.81
C ASN A 115 -32.90 3.94 26.96
N LYS A 116 -33.99 3.85 27.70
CA LYS A 116 -34.33 4.69 28.84
C LYS A 116 -34.48 3.83 30.08
N ALA A 117 -33.79 4.23 31.14
CA ALA A 117 -34.00 3.71 32.49
C ALA A 117 -34.91 4.69 33.24
N PHE A 118 -36.05 4.19 33.73
CA PHE A 118 -36.98 4.96 34.54
C PHE A 118 -36.89 4.51 36.00
N ASN A 119 -36.83 5.45 36.94
CA ASN A 119 -36.88 5.15 38.36
C ASN A 119 -38.07 5.88 38.98
N ASN A 120 -38.83 5.18 39.83
CA ASN A 120 -39.93 5.76 40.57
C ASN A 120 -39.53 5.82 42.04
N VAL A 121 -39.16 7.03 42.46
CA VAL A 121 -38.71 7.29 43.82
C VAL A 121 -39.89 7.79 44.66
N TRP A 122 -40.11 7.14 45.79
CA TRP A 122 -41.14 7.50 46.76
C TRP A 122 -40.51 7.64 48.14
N LEU A 123 -40.88 8.70 48.85
CA LEU A 123 -40.37 9.00 50.18
C LEU A 123 -41.55 9.13 51.15
N SER A 124 -41.55 8.31 52.20
CA SER A 124 -42.41 8.48 53.37
C SER A 124 -41.61 9.13 54.49
N CYS A 125 -42.12 10.23 55.06
CA CYS A 125 -41.50 10.86 56.21
C CYS A 125 -42.51 11.56 57.13
N ASP A 126 -42.18 11.61 58.41
CA ASP A 126 -42.89 12.43 59.38
C ASP A 126 -42.29 13.83 59.41
N LEU A 127 -43.12 14.85 59.17
CA LEU A 127 -42.68 16.24 59.20
C LEU A 127 -43.02 16.88 60.55
N HIS A 128 -41.98 17.19 61.32
CA HIS A 128 -42.11 17.95 62.56
C HIS A 128 -42.25 19.45 62.29
N GLY A 129 -43.48 19.87 61.97
CA GLY A 129 -43.96 21.26 61.90
C GLY A 129 -45.07 21.55 62.93
N SER A 130 -45.92 22.55 62.68
CA SER A 130 -47.02 22.91 63.61
C SER A 130 -48.13 21.86 63.74
N PHE A 131 -48.11 20.80 62.93
CA PHE A 131 -49.21 19.85 62.79
C PHE A 131 -48.85 18.37 63.05
N ASN A 132 -47.56 17.98 63.12
CA ASN A 132 -47.10 16.58 63.30
C ASN A 132 -47.92 15.57 62.45
N GLU A 133 -47.80 15.67 61.12
CA GLU A 133 -48.47 14.77 60.18
C GLU A 133 -47.43 13.99 59.36
N GLU A 134 -47.74 12.74 59.05
CA GLU A 134 -46.99 11.90 58.11
C GLU A 134 -47.28 12.38 56.69
N GLU A 135 -46.23 12.67 55.91
CA GLU A 135 -46.37 13.07 54.51
C GLU A 135 -45.63 12.10 53.58
N ASN A 136 -46.29 11.79 52.47
CA ASN A 136 -45.77 10.93 51.42
C ASN A 136 -45.49 11.76 50.18
N TYR A 137 -44.24 11.71 49.73
CA TYR A 137 -43.74 12.40 48.56
C TYR A 137 -43.46 11.38 47.46
N LEU A 138 -44.35 11.33 46.45
CA LEU A 138 -44.02 10.66 45.20
C LEU A 138 -43.21 11.61 44.32
N ILE A 139 -41.92 11.36 44.20
CA ILE A 139 -41.05 12.06 43.26
C ILE A 139 -41.05 11.25 41.96
N ARG A 140 -42.06 11.48 41.11
CA ARG A 140 -42.04 10.96 39.73
C ARG A 140 -41.01 11.74 38.96
N GLN A 141 -39.87 11.14 38.57
CA GLN A 141 -38.94 11.85 37.69
C GLN A 141 -38.25 10.99 36.65
N ASP A 142 -38.20 11.60 35.48
CA ASP A 142 -37.16 11.64 34.46
C ASP A 142 -36.34 10.37 34.21
N TYR A 143 -36.25 10.03 32.93
CA TYR A 143 -35.46 8.91 32.47
C TYR A 143 -33.98 9.27 32.35
N THR A 144 -33.13 8.29 32.59
CA THR A 144 -31.75 8.32 32.12
C THR A 144 -31.69 7.70 30.72
N ALA A 145 -31.28 8.47 29.73
CA ALA A 145 -30.95 7.92 28.41
C ALA A 145 -29.60 7.21 28.49
N ILE A 146 -29.57 5.94 28.09
CA ILE A 146 -28.37 5.10 28.09
C ILE A 146 -28.07 4.75 26.64
N ALA A 147 -26.84 4.94 26.18
CA ALA A 147 -26.43 4.54 24.84
C ALA A 147 -25.26 3.56 24.94
N TYR A 148 -25.40 2.40 24.29
CA TYR A 148 -24.29 1.48 24.08
C TYR A 148 -23.79 1.64 22.64
N GLU A 149 -22.48 1.72 22.51
CA GLU A 149 -21.85 1.65 21.19
C GLU A 149 -21.65 0.19 20.82
N VAL A 150 -22.36 -0.27 19.81
CA VAL A 150 -22.10 -1.56 19.16
C VAL A 150 -20.78 -1.41 18.42
N LYS A 151 -19.84 -2.32 18.66
CA LYS A 151 -18.49 -2.33 18.07
C LYS A 151 -18.16 -3.72 17.58
N ALA A 152 -17.40 -3.81 16.49
CA ALA A 152 -16.87 -5.05 15.96
C ALA A 152 -15.40 -4.91 15.55
N ASP A 153 -14.71 -6.05 15.46
CA ASP A 153 -13.37 -6.12 14.90
C ASP A 153 -13.45 -6.48 13.41
N ILE A 154 -12.55 -5.92 12.60
CA ILE A 154 -12.41 -6.25 11.18
C ILE A 154 -11.02 -6.88 10.97
N PRO A 155 -10.90 -8.21 11.01
CA PRO A 155 -9.65 -8.91 10.73
C PRO A 155 -9.43 -9.04 9.23
N VAL A 156 -8.23 -8.72 8.75
CA VAL A 156 -7.82 -8.80 7.34
C VAL A 156 -6.59 -9.69 7.21
N CYS A 157 -6.54 -10.54 6.19
CA CYS A 157 -5.39 -11.34 5.80
C CYS A 157 -5.07 -11.12 4.33
N LYS A 158 -3.83 -10.74 4.07
CA LYS A 158 -3.32 -10.55 2.73
C LYS A 158 -2.63 -11.80 2.23
N LYS A 159 -3.00 -12.25 1.03
CA LYS A 159 -2.51 -13.49 0.43
C LYS A 159 -2.13 -13.33 -1.03
N ASP A 160 -1.26 -14.21 -1.50
CA ASP A 160 -0.96 -14.37 -2.91
C ASP A 160 -2.18 -14.92 -3.66
N ARG A 161 -2.60 -14.23 -4.72
CA ARG A 161 -3.72 -14.63 -5.57
C ARG A 161 -3.49 -15.98 -6.25
N ALA A 162 -2.24 -16.27 -6.64
CA ALA A 162 -1.88 -17.52 -7.30
C ALA A 162 -1.61 -18.66 -6.29
N ASN A 163 -1.25 -18.32 -5.05
CA ASN A 163 -0.95 -19.30 -4.00
C ASN A 163 -1.56 -18.90 -2.64
N PRO A 164 -2.81 -19.30 -2.35
CA PRO A 164 -3.54 -18.91 -1.13
C PRO A 164 -2.90 -19.33 0.20
N GLU A 165 -1.88 -20.19 0.20
CA GLU A 165 -1.11 -20.55 1.39
C GLU A 165 -0.02 -19.51 1.72
N THR A 166 0.35 -18.67 0.74
CA THR A 166 1.35 -17.61 0.92
C THR A 166 0.68 -16.35 1.42
N THR A 167 1.06 -15.90 2.61
CA THR A 167 0.62 -14.64 3.20
C THR A 167 1.57 -13.50 2.84
N ILE A 168 1.05 -12.27 2.78
CA ILE A 168 1.80 -11.09 2.34
C ILE A 168 1.94 -10.10 3.51
N PRO A 169 3.13 -10.00 4.14
CA PRO A 169 3.39 -9.04 5.20
C PRO A 169 3.70 -7.64 4.63
N GLY A 170 3.57 -6.61 5.48
CA GLY A 170 4.03 -5.26 5.15
C GLY A 170 3.09 -4.42 4.28
N ILE A 171 1.87 -4.89 4.00
CA ILE A 171 0.88 -4.16 3.19
C ILE A 171 0.00 -3.30 4.08
N ALA A 172 -0.09 -2.01 3.75
CA ALA A 172 -0.94 -1.06 4.48
C ALA A 172 -2.37 -1.04 3.94
N PHE A 173 -3.33 -1.01 4.85
CA PHE A 173 -4.75 -0.84 4.61
C PHE A 173 -5.24 0.38 5.38
N GLU A 174 -6.09 1.18 4.74
CA GLU A 174 -6.83 2.27 5.36
C GLU A 174 -8.29 1.87 5.50
N LEU A 175 -8.84 2.08 6.69
CA LEU A 175 -10.27 2.02 6.97
C LEU A 175 -10.77 3.44 7.25
N SER A 176 -11.70 3.95 6.44
CA SER A 176 -12.27 5.29 6.61
C SER A 176 -13.79 5.31 6.49
N GLY A 177 -14.46 6.11 7.31
CA GLY A 177 -15.92 6.17 7.33
C GLY A 177 -16.48 6.96 8.51
N THR A 178 -17.78 6.86 8.73
CA THR A 178 -18.47 7.50 9.86
C THR A 178 -19.42 6.50 10.50
N SER A 179 -19.37 6.41 11.83
CA SER A 179 -20.27 5.56 12.59
C SER A 179 -21.71 6.10 12.60
N VAL A 180 -22.67 5.25 12.93
CA VAL A 180 -24.06 5.67 13.19
C VAL A 180 -24.18 6.63 14.38
N TYR A 181 -23.14 6.69 15.22
CA TYR A 181 -23.03 7.60 16.37
C TYR A 181 -22.38 8.95 16.00
N GLY A 182 -22.04 9.17 14.73
CA GLY A 182 -21.42 10.42 14.26
C GLY A 182 -19.92 10.52 14.48
N GLN A 183 -19.25 9.42 14.85
CA GLN A 183 -17.80 9.37 14.98
C GLN A 183 -17.14 9.11 13.63
N SER A 184 -16.29 10.02 13.15
CA SER A 184 -15.46 9.78 11.98
C SER A 184 -14.27 8.88 12.33
N ILE A 185 -14.05 7.85 11.51
CA ILE A 185 -12.93 6.91 11.63
C ILE A 185 -12.04 7.07 10.41
N THR A 186 -10.74 7.14 10.64
CA THR A 186 -9.71 7.00 9.61
C THR A 186 -8.50 6.37 10.29
N GLU A 187 -8.28 5.10 10.01
CA GLU A 187 -7.21 4.31 10.62
C GLU A 187 -6.41 3.60 9.53
N THR A 188 -5.09 3.60 9.66
CA THR A 188 -4.20 2.85 8.76
C THR A 188 -3.48 1.76 9.55
N LYS A 189 -3.50 0.53 9.06
CA LYS A 189 -2.75 -0.60 9.63
C LYS A 189 -1.96 -1.33 8.57
N THR A 190 -0.87 -1.95 8.98
CA THR A 190 -0.01 -2.75 8.10
C THR A 190 -0.09 -4.22 8.49
N THR A 191 -0.12 -5.12 7.51
CA THR A 191 -0.09 -6.55 7.78
C THR A 191 1.21 -6.97 8.47
N GLY A 192 1.11 -7.78 9.52
CA GLY A 192 2.24 -8.35 10.24
C GLY A 192 2.94 -9.46 9.46
N LEU A 193 3.93 -10.12 10.09
CA LEU A 193 4.73 -11.19 9.47
C LEU A 193 3.92 -12.40 8.96
N ASN A 194 2.73 -12.63 9.52
CA ASN A 194 1.78 -13.66 9.09
C ASN A 194 0.78 -13.15 8.03
N GLY A 195 0.99 -11.95 7.49
CA GLY A 195 0.12 -11.28 6.54
C GLY A 195 -1.24 -10.87 7.09
N THR A 196 -1.43 -10.78 8.41
CA THR A 196 -2.71 -10.35 9.00
C THR A 196 -2.63 -9.01 9.71
N LEU A 197 -3.77 -8.33 9.80
CA LEU A 197 -4.01 -7.16 10.65
C LEU A 197 -5.45 -7.21 11.19
N THR A 198 -5.77 -6.39 12.19
CA THR A 198 -7.15 -6.27 12.71
C THR A 198 -7.43 -4.83 13.09
N PHE A 199 -8.45 -4.22 12.51
CA PHE A 199 -9.05 -2.99 13.02
C PHE A 199 -9.95 -3.37 14.19
N ARG A 200 -9.71 -2.82 15.37
CA ARG A 200 -10.34 -3.28 16.61
C ARG A 200 -11.34 -2.27 17.13
N ASN A 201 -12.43 -2.74 17.73
CA ASN A 201 -13.43 -1.92 18.40
C ASN A 201 -14.02 -0.83 17.49
N ILE A 202 -14.28 -1.16 16.22
CA ILE A 202 -14.85 -0.23 15.24
C ILE A 202 -16.36 -0.11 15.49
N PRO A 203 -16.90 1.10 15.74
CA PRO A 203 -18.33 1.28 16.01
C PRO A 203 -19.23 0.89 14.83
N ALA A 204 -20.49 0.57 15.09
CA ALA A 204 -21.50 0.34 14.06
C ALA A 204 -21.56 1.51 13.07
N GLY A 205 -21.60 1.22 11.78
CA GLY A 205 -21.45 2.21 10.72
C GLY A 205 -21.02 1.60 9.39
N THR A 206 -20.79 2.47 8.42
CA THR A 206 -20.33 2.11 7.06
C THR A 206 -18.94 2.69 6.83
N TYR A 207 -18.04 1.83 6.36
CA TYR A 207 -16.62 2.12 6.19
C TYR A 207 -16.13 1.63 4.83
N GLN A 208 -15.09 2.30 4.32
CA GLN A 208 -14.36 1.93 3.13
C GLN A 208 -13.02 1.35 3.57
N LEU A 209 -12.75 0.11 3.20
CA LEU A 209 -11.48 -0.57 3.41
C LEU A 209 -10.69 -0.56 2.09
N LYS A 210 -9.55 0.10 2.09
CA LYS A 210 -8.72 0.30 0.90
C LYS A 210 -7.28 -0.13 1.15
N GLU A 211 -6.71 -0.89 0.23
CA GLU A 211 -5.27 -1.12 0.20
C GLU A 211 -4.54 0.16 -0.24
N THR A 212 -3.61 0.62 0.60
CA THR A 212 -2.84 1.86 0.40
C THR A 212 -1.34 1.62 0.37
N GLY A 213 -0.89 0.45 0.84
CA GLY A 213 0.51 0.06 0.83
C GLY A 213 1.01 -0.25 -0.58
N TRP A 214 2.23 0.20 -0.88
CA TRP A 214 2.97 -0.24 -2.06
C TRP A 214 4.03 -1.26 -1.66
N ASN A 215 4.22 -2.29 -2.49
CA ASN A 215 5.30 -3.27 -2.35
C ASN A 215 5.89 -3.57 -3.74
N PRO A 216 7.23 -3.64 -3.90
CA PRO A 216 7.85 -3.96 -5.18
C PRO A 216 7.47 -5.35 -5.73
N ASP A 217 7.11 -6.30 -4.87
CA ASP A 217 6.88 -7.70 -5.22
C ASP A 217 5.41 -8.02 -5.54
N TRP A 218 4.47 -7.09 -5.28
CA TRP A 218 3.03 -7.33 -5.39
C TRP A 218 2.31 -6.18 -6.09
N LEU A 219 1.35 -6.52 -6.94
CA LEU A 219 0.50 -5.55 -7.62
C LEU A 219 -0.66 -5.15 -6.72
N ASN A 220 -0.62 -3.91 -6.21
CA ASN A 220 -1.63 -3.33 -5.34
C ASN A 220 -3.05 -3.47 -5.94
N ASP A 221 -3.95 -4.09 -5.19
CA ASP A 221 -5.36 -4.14 -5.52
C ASP A 221 -6.04 -2.77 -5.28
N GLN A 222 -6.48 -2.11 -6.36
CA GLN A 222 -7.19 -0.83 -6.27
C GLN A 222 -8.66 -0.96 -5.81
N THR A 223 -9.13 -2.19 -5.58
CA THR A 223 -10.50 -2.44 -5.11
C THR A 223 -10.71 -1.80 -3.74
N VAL A 224 -11.79 -1.04 -3.61
CA VAL A 224 -12.25 -0.52 -2.32
C VAL A 224 -13.40 -1.39 -1.86
N HIS A 225 -13.25 -1.99 -0.69
CA HIS A 225 -14.26 -2.84 -0.08
C HIS A 225 -15.16 -2.03 0.85
N GLU A 226 -16.47 -2.19 0.75
CA GLU A 226 -17.42 -1.59 1.69
C GLU A 226 -17.61 -2.53 2.89
N ALA A 227 -17.27 -2.07 4.08
CA ALA A 227 -17.50 -2.78 5.33
C ALA A 227 -18.64 -2.11 6.12
N VAL A 228 -19.68 -2.86 6.44
CA VAL A 228 -20.82 -2.37 7.24
C VAL A 228 -20.91 -3.17 8.53
N ILE A 229 -20.88 -2.48 9.66
CA ILE A 229 -21.15 -3.05 10.98
C ILE A 229 -22.56 -2.64 11.39
N GLY A 230 -23.47 -3.60 11.46
CA GLY A 230 -24.86 -3.41 11.87
C GLY A 230 -25.02 -3.15 13.37
N LEU A 231 -26.16 -2.58 13.77
CA LEU A 231 -26.53 -2.40 15.18
C LEU A 231 -26.83 -3.74 15.87
N ASP A 232 -27.02 -4.82 15.12
CA ASP A 232 -27.12 -6.19 15.62
C ASP A 232 -25.75 -6.87 15.79
N GLY A 233 -24.65 -6.17 15.46
CA GLY A 233 -23.28 -6.68 15.53
C GLY A 233 -22.83 -7.46 14.30
N THR A 234 -23.66 -7.57 13.26
CA THR A 234 -23.27 -8.23 12.00
C THR A 234 -22.23 -7.41 11.24
N LEU A 235 -21.23 -8.07 10.65
CA LEU A 235 -20.28 -7.46 9.71
C LEU A 235 -20.61 -7.95 8.30
N THR A 236 -20.82 -7.04 7.36
CA THR A 236 -20.92 -7.37 5.94
C THR A 236 -19.79 -6.74 5.16
N ILE A 237 -19.21 -7.46 4.20
CA ILE A 237 -18.21 -6.95 3.26
C ILE A 237 -18.79 -7.03 1.85
N ASP A 238 -18.84 -5.90 1.14
CA ASP A 238 -19.42 -5.76 -0.20
C ASP A 238 -20.84 -6.34 -0.30
N GLY A 239 -21.65 -6.11 0.74
CA GLY A 239 -23.04 -6.57 0.85
C GLY A 239 -23.23 -8.03 1.24
N ASN A 240 -22.16 -8.79 1.51
CA ASN A 240 -22.23 -10.18 1.95
C ASN A 240 -21.95 -10.31 3.45
N GLU A 241 -22.78 -11.04 4.18
CA GLU A 241 -22.54 -11.34 5.60
C GLU A 241 -21.22 -12.10 5.76
N TYR A 242 -20.35 -11.56 6.60
CA TYR A 242 -19.00 -12.04 6.78
C TYR A 242 -18.88 -12.81 8.10
N THR A 243 -18.78 -14.13 7.98
CA THR A 243 -18.64 -15.05 9.11
C THR A 243 -17.30 -15.80 9.11
N GLY A 244 -16.50 -15.62 8.06
CA GLY A 244 -15.12 -16.10 8.01
C GLY A 244 -14.24 -15.27 8.95
N ASP A 245 -13.18 -15.85 9.49
CA ASP A 245 -12.13 -15.10 10.17
C ASP A 245 -10.80 -15.64 9.66
N PRO A 246 -9.94 -14.84 8.99
CA PRO A 246 -10.01 -13.39 8.66
C PRO A 246 -10.42 -13.05 7.20
N LEU A 247 -10.79 -11.79 6.89
CA LEU A 247 -11.12 -11.30 5.52
C LEU A 247 -9.92 -11.45 4.59
N ILE A 248 -10.04 -12.28 3.55
CA ILE A 248 -8.94 -12.55 2.62
C ILE A 248 -8.96 -11.54 1.48
N ILE A 249 -7.89 -10.76 1.34
CA ILE A 249 -7.63 -9.88 0.20
C ILE A 249 -6.39 -10.42 -0.53
N THR A 250 -6.37 -10.38 -1.87
CA THR A 250 -5.33 -11.05 -2.67
C THR A 250 -4.67 -10.18 -3.73
N ASP A 251 -3.33 -10.17 -3.78
CA ASP A 251 -2.58 -9.55 -4.88
C ASP A 251 -1.99 -10.58 -5.82
N ALA A 252 -1.84 -10.17 -7.08
CA ALA A 252 -0.95 -10.85 -8.00
C ALA A 252 0.50 -10.44 -7.74
N ARG A 253 1.44 -11.38 -7.92
CA ARG A 253 2.87 -11.07 -7.86
C ARG A 253 3.25 -10.10 -8.97
N ARG A 254 4.12 -9.16 -8.63
CA ARG A 254 4.79 -8.30 -9.60
C ARG A 254 5.98 -9.06 -10.18
N ILE A 255 6.12 -9.01 -11.50
CA ILE A 255 7.27 -9.58 -12.19
C ILE A 255 8.21 -8.44 -12.53
N HIS A 256 9.49 -8.64 -12.24
CA HIS A 256 10.54 -7.73 -12.64
C HIS A 256 11.82 -8.54 -12.92
N LYS A 257 12.56 -8.17 -13.97
CA LYS A 257 13.76 -8.88 -14.43
C LYS A 257 14.83 -7.91 -14.92
N ASP A 258 16.08 -8.29 -14.71
CA ASP A 258 17.21 -7.60 -15.32
C ASP A 258 17.44 -8.14 -16.74
N PHE A 259 17.65 -7.23 -17.70
CA PHE A 259 18.01 -7.56 -19.09
C PHE A 259 19.43 -7.12 -19.38
N SER A 260 20.20 -7.99 -20.05
CA SER A 260 21.53 -7.65 -20.52
C SER A 260 21.84 -8.22 -21.89
N PHE A 261 22.67 -7.51 -22.65
CA PHE A 261 23.22 -7.97 -23.93
C PHE A 261 24.72 -7.62 -24.03
N GLU A 262 25.42 -8.27 -24.95
CA GLU A 262 26.81 -7.96 -25.27
C GLU A 262 26.93 -6.98 -26.43
N LYS A 263 27.88 -6.07 -26.27
CA LYS A 263 28.34 -5.17 -27.30
C LYS A 263 29.67 -5.66 -27.84
N ARG A 264 29.71 -5.97 -29.14
CA ARG A 264 30.87 -6.52 -29.84
C ARG A 264 31.23 -5.70 -31.07
N ASP A 265 32.45 -5.89 -31.54
CA ASP A 265 32.96 -5.33 -32.78
C ASP A 265 32.43 -6.16 -33.96
N LEU A 266 31.93 -5.51 -35.02
CA LEU A 266 31.33 -6.17 -36.19
C LEU A 266 32.34 -7.00 -36.99
N ILE A 267 33.64 -6.72 -36.90
CA ILE A 267 34.68 -7.43 -37.66
C ILE A 267 35.39 -8.43 -36.74
N ARG A 268 35.71 -8.02 -35.52
CA ARG A 268 36.35 -8.86 -34.49
C ARG A 268 35.32 -9.26 -33.45
N HIS A 269 34.45 -10.21 -33.79
CA HIS A 269 33.27 -10.56 -32.98
C HIS A 269 33.58 -10.89 -31.51
N GLU A 270 34.80 -11.35 -31.19
CA GLU A 270 35.26 -11.62 -29.82
C GLU A 270 35.67 -10.38 -29.02
N LYS A 271 35.89 -9.24 -29.70
CA LYS A 271 36.36 -8.00 -29.09
C LYS A 271 35.18 -7.25 -28.44
N PRO A 272 35.22 -7.00 -27.12
CA PRO A 272 34.22 -6.17 -26.46
C PRO A 272 34.32 -4.71 -26.90
N VAL A 273 33.16 -4.05 -26.97
CA VAL A 273 33.05 -2.63 -27.26
C VAL A 273 32.48 -1.93 -26.04
N SER A 274 33.31 -1.13 -25.36
CA SER A 274 32.95 -0.40 -24.15
C SER A 274 32.54 1.05 -24.43
N ASN A 275 31.77 1.65 -23.52
CA ASN A 275 31.28 3.03 -23.54
C ASN A 275 30.25 3.39 -24.62
N ALA A 276 29.69 2.41 -25.33
CA ALA A 276 28.51 2.63 -26.19
C ALA A 276 27.31 3.01 -25.30
N GLN A 277 26.62 4.12 -25.58
CA GLN A 277 25.50 4.58 -24.75
C GLN A 277 24.17 4.09 -25.30
N TYR A 278 23.39 3.36 -24.51
CA TYR A 278 22.06 2.91 -24.90
C TYR A 278 20.96 3.58 -24.11
N ARG A 279 19.82 3.74 -24.77
CA ARG A 279 18.55 4.09 -24.15
C ARG A 279 17.56 2.96 -24.36
N LEU A 280 16.87 2.58 -23.30
CA LEU A 280 15.71 1.69 -23.33
C LEU A 280 14.48 2.51 -22.97
N SER A 281 13.41 2.42 -23.77
CA SER A 281 12.12 3.03 -23.40
C SER A 281 10.92 2.24 -23.83
N GLY A 282 9.85 2.28 -23.04
CA GLY A 282 8.59 1.62 -23.39
C GLY A 282 7.58 1.72 -22.26
N THR A 283 6.58 0.86 -22.32
CA THR A 283 5.50 0.80 -21.34
C THR A 283 5.33 -0.64 -20.88
N SER A 284 5.23 -0.84 -19.58
CA SER A 284 4.94 -2.14 -19.00
C SER A 284 3.48 -2.55 -19.21
N LEU A 285 3.19 -3.84 -19.08
CA LEU A 285 1.82 -4.38 -19.04
C LEU A 285 1.03 -3.87 -17.84
N TYR A 286 1.72 -3.35 -16.81
CA TYR A 286 1.10 -2.69 -15.66
C TYR A 286 0.80 -1.20 -15.92
N GLY A 287 1.14 -0.67 -17.10
CA GLY A 287 0.89 0.71 -17.50
C GLY A 287 1.96 1.72 -17.05
N ASN A 288 3.10 1.25 -16.51
CA ASN A 288 4.19 2.14 -16.11
C ASN A 288 5.06 2.48 -17.32
N GLU A 289 5.34 3.77 -17.52
CA GLU A 289 6.32 4.22 -18.52
C GLU A 289 7.74 4.04 -17.96
N THR A 290 8.63 3.49 -18.79
CA THR A 290 10.03 3.22 -18.43
C THR A 290 10.94 3.92 -19.41
N VAL A 291 11.95 4.64 -18.89
CA VAL A 291 13.06 5.18 -19.66
C VAL A 291 14.35 4.96 -18.86
N LEU A 292 15.26 4.16 -19.41
CA LEU A 292 16.54 3.82 -18.78
C LEU A 292 17.69 4.12 -19.74
N TYR A 293 18.85 4.41 -19.17
CA TYR A 293 20.11 4.60 -19.90
C TYR A 293 21.18 3.70 -19.31
N ALA A 294 21.97 3.06 -20.16
CA ALA A 294 23.06 2.20 -19.74
C ALA A 294 24.21 2.25 -20.76
N PRO A 295 25.46 2.46 -20.32
CA PRO A 295 26.63 2.27 -21.16
C PRO A 295 26.99 0.78 -21.27
N SER A 296 27.70 0.39 -22.31
CA SER A 296 28.44 -0.87 -22.31
C SER A 296 29.68 -0.76 -21.41
N ASP A 297 29.89 -1.74 -20.54
CA ASP A 297 31.04 -1.77 -19.64
C ASP A 297 32.34 -2.21 -20.33
N GLU A 298 33.44 -2.36 -19.59
CA GLU A 298 34.74 -2.81 -20.13
C GLU A 298 34.70 -4.20 -20.78
N THR A 299 33.73 -5.03 -20.39
CA THR A 299 33.48 -6.35 -20.98
C THR A 299 32.50 -6.28 -22.15
N GLY A 300 32.02 -5.09 -22.50
CA GLY A 300 30.98 -4.85 -23.49
C GLY A 300 29.57 -5.18 -23.01
N THR A 301 29.33 -5.43 -21.72
CA THR A 301 27.99 -5.77 -21.23
C THR A 301 27.17 -4.50 -21.01
N VAL A 302 25.93 -4.48 -21.52
CA VAL A 302 24.92 -3.46 -21.21
C VAL A 302 23.87 -4.09 -20.30
N LEU A 303 23.48 -3.41 -19.21
CA LEU A 303 22.54 -3.93 -18.20
C LEU A 303 21.43 -2.93 -17.89
N PHE A 304 20.18 -3.33 -18.17
CA PHE A 304 18.97 -2.66 -17.72
C PHE A 304 18.36 -3.45 -16.58
N LYS A 305 18.10 -2.80 -15.44
CA LYS A 305 17.59 -3.45 -14.24
C LYS A 305 16.10 -3.24 -14.07
N ASP A 306 15.47 -4.16 -13.35
CA ASP A 306 14.12 -4.00 -12.81
C ASP A 306 13.05 -3.73 -13.89
N LEU A 307 13.17 -4.40 -15.04
CA LEU A 307 12.17 -4.29 -16.10
C LEU A 307 10.94 -5.10 -15.74
N GLU A 308 9.78 -4.46 -15.80
CA GLU A 308 8.48 -5.10 -15.72
C GLU A 308 8.11 -5.77 -17.06
N PRO A 309 7.24 -6.79 -17.09
CA PRO A 309 6.68 -7.29 -18.34
C PRO A 309 6.14 -6.15 -19.19
N GLY A 310 6.45 -6.13 -20.48
CA GLY A 310 6.20 -4.98 -21.34
C GLY A 310 6.87 -5.08 -22.70
N THR A 311 6.71 -4.02 -23.49
CA THR A 311 7.40 -3.86 -24.77
C THR A 311 8.24 -2.59 -24.71
N TYR A 312 9.51 -2.73 -25.07
CA TYR A 312 10.53 -1.71 -24.96
C TYR A 312 11.31 -1.58 -26.26
N ILE A 313 11.82 -0.38 -26.54
CA ILE A 313 12.71 -0.08 -27.64
C ILE A 313 14.09 0.23 -27.07
N ILE A 314 15.10 -0.49 -27.56
CA ILE A 314 16.51 -0.25 -27.29
C ILE A 314 17.11 0.43 -28.52
N HIS A 315 17.82 1.54 -28.33
CA HIS A 315 18.60 2.17 -29.40
C HIS A 315 19.92 2.72 -28.87
N GLU A 316 20.95 2.70 -29.70
CA GLU A 316 22.22 3.34 -29.39
C GLU A 316 22.05 4.87 -29.52
N THR A 317 22.38 5.58 -28.46
CA THR A 317 22.28 7.05 -28.40
C THR A 317 23.61 7.72 -28.73
N ASP A 318 24.73 7.07 -28.42
CA ASP A 318 26.08 7.57 -28.71
C ASP A 318 27.02 6.38 -28.93
N ALA A 319 27.76 6.41 -30.04
CA ALA A 319 28.74 5.39 -30.35
C ALA A 319 30.05 5.65 -29.58
N PRO A 320 30.76 4.58 -29.18
CA PRO A 320 32.06 4.71 -28.57
C PRO A 320 33.13 5.14 -29.59
N GLN A 321 34.23 5.68 -29.07
CA GLN A 321 35.34 6.15 -29.89
C GLN A 321 35.86 5.05 -30.83
N GLY A 322 35.96 5.38 -32.12
CA GLY A 322 36.49 4.48 -33.15
C GLY A 322 35.43 3.60 -33.82
N TYR A 323 34.15 3.80 -33.50
CA TYR A 323 33.03 3.06 -34.07
C TYR A 323 32.01 4.00 -34.71
N LEU A 324 31.26 3.46 -35.68
CA LEU A 324 30.06 4.09 -36.19
C LEU A 324 28.90 3.87 -35.22
N LYS A 325 28.00 4.85 -35.18
CA LYS A 325 26.74 4.76 -34.43
C LYS A 325 25.77 3.88 -35.19
N ASP A 326 25.18 2.93 -34.49
CA ASP A 326 24.05 2.15 -34.98
C ASP A 326 22.73 2.88 -34.71
N ASP A 327 22.08 3.36 -35.77
CA ASP A 327 20.77 4.02 -35.68
C ASP A 327 19.58 3.03 -35.66
N SER A 328 19.84 1.72 -35.60
CA SER A 328 18.80 0.70 -35.51
C SER A 328 18.06 0.74 -34.17
N GLU A 329 16.76 0.48 -34.23
CA GLU A 329 15.92 0.29 -33.04
C GLU A 329 15.61 -1.20 -32.84
N TYR A 330 15.85 -1.71 -31.64
CA TYR A 330 15.58 -3.10 -31.28
C TYR A 330 14.38 -3.19 -30.34
N THR A 331 13.34 -3.90 -30.76
CA THR A 331 12.16 -4.15 -29.92
C THR A 331 12.43 -5.31 -28.96
N LEU A 332 12.46 -5.04 -27.66
CA LEU A 332 12.54 -6.01 -26.57
C LEU A 332 11.16 -6.23 -25.94
N ILE A 333 10.75 -7.49 -25.82
CA ILE A 333 9.52 -7.90 -25.13
C ILE A 333 9.91 -8.71 -23.89
N LEU A 334 9.42 -8.32 -22.72
CA LEU A 334 9.42 -9.14 -21.52
C LEU A 334 7.99 -9.64 -21.28
N ASP A 335 7.76 -10.94 -21.31
CA ASP A 335 6.43 -11.51 -21.10
C ASP A 335 6.08 -11.74 -19.63
N GLU A 336 4.81 -12.06 -19.35
CA GLU A 336 4.30 -12.37 -18.01
C GLU A 336 4.86 -13.67 -17.41
N THR A 337 5.69 -14.42 -18.15
CA THR A 337 6.43 -15.57 -17.61
C THR A 337 7.87 -15.20 -17.21
N GLY A 338 8.29 -13.97 -17.48
CA GLY A 338 9.63 -13.47 -17.18
C GLY A 338 10.67 -13.84 -18.25
N ILE A 339 10.25 -14.13 -19.48
CA ILE A 339 11.12 -14.46 -20.61
C ILE A 339 11.27 -13.24 -21.53
N PHE A 340 12.52 -12.92 -21.88
CA PHE A 340 12.85 -11.87 -22.85
C PHE A 340 12.84 -12.41 -24.28
N ARG A 341 12.38 -11.57 -25.22
CA ARG A 341 12.51 -11.77 -26.67
C ARG A 341 12.86 -10.45 -27.34
N MET A 342 13.98 -10.38 -28.04
CA MET A 342 14.32 -9.25 -28.91
C MET A 342 13.90 -9.58 -30.35
N GLN A 343 13.21 -8.66 -31.03
CA GLN A 343 12.85 -8.85 -32.42
C GLN A 343 14.10 -8.81 -33.31
N GLU A 344 14.13 -9.63 -34.36
CA GLU A 344 15.21 -9.68 -35.37
C GLU A 344 16.61 -10.01 -34.82
N SER A 345 16.69 -10.49 -33.58
CA SER A 345 17.92 -10.98 -32.95
C SER A 345 17.59 -12.20 -32.09
N GLU A 346 18.37 -13.26 -32.24
CA GLU A 346 18.26 -14.47 -31.43
C GLU A 346 19.38 -14.48 -30.39
N PRO A 347 19.10 -14.94 -29.15
CA PRO A 347 20.16 -15.13 -28.18
C PRO A 347 21.03 -16.35 -28.56
N ASP A 348 22.25 -16.39 -28.04
CA ASP A 348 23.12 -17.55 -28.16
C ASP A 348 22.63 -18.75 -27.32
N GLU A 349 23.37 -19.87 -27.35
CA GLU A 349 23.05 -21.09 -26.58
C GLU A 349 22.99 -20.87 -25.05
N SER A 350 23.57 -19.77 -24.56
CA SER A 350 23.54 -19.38 -23.15
C SER A 350 22.38 -18.42 -22.81
N GLY A 351 21.58 -18.02 -23.80
CA GLY A 351 20.48 -17.08 -23.64
C GLY A 351 20.90 -15.61 -23.72
N LYS A 352 22.11 -15.31 -24.25
CA LYS A 352 22.66 -13.96 -24.30
C LYS A 352 22.51 -13.33 -25.68
N TYR A 353 21.99 -12.11 -25.74
CA TYR A 353 21.91 -11.32 -26.97
C TYR A 353 23.24 -10.60 -27.25
N THR A 354 23.55 -10.37 -28.52
CA THR A 354 24.73 -9.63 -28.96
C THR A 354 24.36 -8.60 -30.03
N LEU A 355 24.80 -7.36 -29.82
CA LEU A 355 24.69 -6.25 -30.76
C LEU A 355 26.09 -5.78 -31.19
N TYR A 356 26.23 -5.40 -32.46
CA TYR A 356 27.51 -5.11 -33.09
C TYR A 356 27.67 -3.64 -33.42
N ASN A 357 28.88 -3.09 -33.31
CA ASN A 357 29.18 -1.77 -33.88
C ASN A 357 30.24 -1.99 -34.93
N GLU A 358 30.03 -1.34 -36.04
CA GLU A 358 31.01 -1.27 -37.12
C GLU A 358 32.17 -0.37 -36.67
N PRO A 359 33.41 -0.87 -36.64
CA PRO A 359 34.56 -0.01 -36.42
C PRO A 359 34.74 0.94 -37.60
N LEU A 360 35.28 2.12 -37.35
CA LEU A 360 35.78 2.98 -38.42
C LEU A 360 36.91 2.27 -39.17
N HIS A 361 36.89 2.38 -40.50
CA HIS A 361 37.80 1.69 -41.40
C HIS A 361 39.07 2.51 -41.66
N GLU A 362 40.06 1.82 -42.22
CA GLU A 362 41.29 2.43 -42.73
C GLU A 362 41.62 1.92 -44.13
N LEU A 363 42.23 2.78 -44.95
CA LEU A 363 42.80 2.43 -46.24
C LEU A 363 44.31 2.61 -46.18
N LYS A 364 45.06 1.55 -46.46
CA LYS A 364 46.52 1.57 -46.56
C LYS A 364 46.96 1.12 -47.95
N LEU A 365 47.90 1.87 -48.52
CA LEU A 365 48.54 1.51 -49.79
C LEU A 365 50.02 1.83 -49.75
N ILE A 366 50.78 1.21 -50.65
CA ILE A 366 52.23 1.38 -50.73
C ILE A 366 52.60 1.97 -52.09
N LYS A 367 53.20 3.15 -52.09
CA LYS A 367 53.75 3.77 -53.30
C LYS A 367 55.10 3.13 -53.64
N LYS A 368 55.16 2.47 -54.79
CA LYS A 368 56.36 1.84 -55.34
C LYS A 368 56.73 2.47 -56.69
N ASN A 369 58.00 2.35 -57.03
CA ASN A 369 58.51 2.61 -58.36
C ASN A 369 58.13 1.47 -59.29
N SER A 370 57.51 1.79 -60.42
CA SER A 370 57.07 0.81 -61.42
C SER A 370 58.21 0.09 -62.14
N TYR A 371 59.43 0.63 -62.10
CA TYR A 371 60.60 0.01 -62.74
C TYR A 371 61.31 -1.03 -61.85
N ASP A 372 61.52 -0.73 -60.56
CA ASP A 372 62.34 -1.56 -59.66
C ASP A 372 61.66 -1.94 -58.34
N ASN A 373 60.37 -1.60 -58.17
CA ASN A 373 59.58 -1.82 -56.95
C ASN A 373 60.12 -1.13 -55.68
N SER A 374 61.08 -0.21 -55.79
CA SER A 374 61.56 0.58 -54.65
C SER A 374 60.45 1.46 -54.07
N LEU A 375 60.48 1.67 -52.75
CA LEU A 375 59.46 2.46 -52.04
C LEU A 375 59.69 3.95 -52.28
N ILE A 376 58.62 4.68 -52.57
CA ILE A 376 58.70 6.11 -52.91
C ILE A 376 58.08 6.94 -51.79
N PRO A 377 58.88 7.72 -51.03
CA PRO A 377 58.37 8.72 -50.09
C PRO A 377 57.99 10.04 -50.77
N GLY A 378 57.05 10.78 -50.17
CA GLY A 378 56.70 12.15 -50.54
C GLY A 378 55.61 12.31 -51.61
N ALA A 379 55.06 11.23 -52.16
CA ALA A 379 53.92 11.29 -53.09
C ALA A 379 52.64 11.68 -52.34
N LYS A 380 51.85 12.63 -52.84
CA LYS A 380 50.60 13.08 -52.20
C LYS A 380 49.37 12.52 -52.90
N PHE A 381 48.48 11.95 -52.11
CA PHE A 381 47.24 11.35 -52.56
C PHE A 381 46.04 12.09 -52.00
N LEU A 382 44.96 12.09 -52.78
CA LEU A 382 43.65 12.58 -52.39
C LEU A 382 42.65 11.42 -52.49
N LEU A 383 41.94 11.17 -51.38
CA LEU A 383 40.80 10.25 -51.31
C LEU A 383 39.53 11.07 -51.21
N LYS A 384 38.59 10.89 -52.14
CA LYS A 384 37.31 11.61 -52.17
C LYS A 384 36.15 10.68 -52.51
N GLY A 385 35.06 10.76 -51.77
CA GLY A 385 33.89 9.91 -52.02
C GLY A 385 32.72 10.21 -51.09
N ILE A 386 31.69 9.38 -51.19
CA ILE A 386 30.51 9.41 -50.32
C ILE A 386 30.37 8.01 -49.74
N ALA A 387 30.28 7.94 -48.42
CA ALA A 387 29.99 6.71 -47.70
C ALA A 387 28.54 6.23 -47.92
N ASP A 388 28.25 4.97 -47.58
CA ASP A 388 26.92 4.40 -47.75
C ASP A 388 25.86 5.08 -46.86
N ASP A 389 26.30 5.64 -45.73
CA ASP A 389 25.48 6.45 -44.83
C ASP A 389 25.33 7.92 -45.29
N GLY A 390 25.90 8.27 -46.44
CA GLY A 390 25.87 9.62 -47.00
C GLY A 390 27.00 10.55 -46.54
N THR A 391 27.94 10.09 -45.70
CA THR A 391 29.06 10.89 -45.23
C THR A 391 30.01 11.24 -46.38
N GLU A 392 30.13 12.53 -46.72
CA GLU A 392 31.11 13.01 -47.71
C GLU A 392 32.53 13.02 -47.12
N THR A 393 33.48 12.45 -47.85
CA THR A 393 34.89 12.38 -47.44
C THR A 393 35.78 13.06 -48.47
N ALA A 394 36.72 13.88 -47.99
CA ALA A 394 37.82 14.44 -48.78
C ALA A 394 39.07 14.54 -47.91
N MET A 395 40.01 13.60 -48.08
CA MET A 395 41.21 13.49 -47.25
C MET A 395 42.46 13.48 -48.11
N THR A 396 43.56 14.06 -47.61
CA THR A 396 44.87 13.98 -48.25
C THR A 396 45.86 13.25 -47.36
N ALA A 397 46.68 12.39 -47.94
CA ALA A 397 47.77 11.70 -47.25
C ALA A 397 49.03 11.68 -48.13
N SER A 398 50.20 11.57 -47.52
CA SER A 398 51.48 11.50 -48.24
C SER A 398 52.20 10.20 -47.94
N SER A 399 52.92 9.66 -48.93
CA SER A 399 53.70 8.44 -48.72
C SER A 399 54.87 8.71 -47.78
N ASN A 400 54.97 7.94 -46.70
CA ASN A 400 56.04 8.09 -45.71
C ASN A 400 57.37 7.45 -46.21
N GLN A 401 58.39 7.41 -45.36
CA GLN A 401 59.71 6.82 -45.69
C GLN A 401 59.66 5.33 -46.09
N ARG A 402 58.56 4.62 -45.76
CA ARG A 402 58.30 3.24 -46.17
C ARG A 402 57.34 3.16 -47.35
N GLY A 403 57.11 4.27 -48.05
CA GLY A 403 56.15 4.37 -49.16
C GLY A 403 54.68 4.25 -48.73
N ILE A 404 54.37 4.14 -47.44
CA ILE A 404 52.99 3.89 -46.97
C ILE A 404 52.20 5.19 -46.99
N VAL A 405 51.02 5.13 -47.60
CA VAL A 405 49.97 6.15 -47.53
C VAL A 405 48.81 5.55 -46.73
N GLN A 406 48.30 6.29 -45.74
CA GLN A 406 47.24 5.81 -44.86
C GLN A 406 46.15 6.86 -44.71
N PHE A 407 44.91 6.40 -44.85
CA PHE A 407 43.69 7.13 -44.53
C PHE A 407 42.97 6.38 -43.41
N THR A 408 42.51 7.09 -42.39
CA THR A 408 41.84 6.51 -41.20
C THR A 408 40.48 7.15 -41.01
N SER A 409 39.66 6.59 -40.12
CA SER A 409 38.33 7.15 -39.80
C SER A 409 37.40 7.17 -41.00
N LEU A 410 37.46 6.13 -41.83
CA LEU A 410 36.63 5.98 -43.01
C LEU A 410 35.36 5.20 -42.67
N HIS A 411 34.26 5.54 -43.33
CA HIS A 411 33.02 4.79 -43.29
C HIS A 411 32.99 3.80 -44.46
N ALA A 412 32.19 2.73 -44.40
CA ALA A 412 31.96 1.88 -45.57
C ALA A 412 31.33 2.71 -46.70
N GLY A 413 31.79 2.51 -47.93
CA GLY A 413 31.50 3.45 -49.00
C GLY A 413 32.34 3.32 -50.24
N THR A 414 32.03 4.18 -51.21
CA THR A 414 32.74 4.24 -52.49
C THR A 414 33.51 5.55 -52.63
N TYR A 415 34.80 5.43 -52.91
CA TYR A 415 35.77 6.51 -52.96
C TYR A 415 36.56 6.50 -54.26
N SER A 416 37.12 7.65 -54.58
CA SER A 416 38.09 7.85 -55.66
C SER A 416 39.44 8.23 -55.05
N LEU A 417 40.49 7.55 -55.47
CA LEU A 417 41.86 7.79 -55.05
C LEU A 417 42.67 8.34 -56.24
N GLN A 418 43.36 9.46 -56.03
CA GLN A 418 44.17 10.11 -57.06
C GLN A 418 45.53 10.57 -56.51
N GLU A 419 46.62 10.35 -57.25
CA GLU A 419 47.90 11.01 -57.01
C GLU A 419 47.81 12.48 -57.45
N THR A 420 47.95 13.40 -56.50
CA THR A 420 47.83 14.84 -56.72
C THR A 420 49.18 15.51 -56.96
N GLU A 421 50.24 14.98 -56.36
CA GLU A 421 51.61 15.50 -56.48
C GLU A 421 52.61 14.34 -56.40
N ALA A 422 53.49 14.25 -57.39
CA ALA A 422 54.60 13.30 -57.39
C ALA A 422 55.85 13.91 -56.74
N PRO A 423 56.68 13.09 -56.07
CA PRO A 423 57.94 13.55 -55.51
C PRO A 423 58.97 13.86 -56.60
N GLU A 424 60.02 14.60 -56.24
CA GLU A 424 61.09 14.97 -57.17
C GLU A 424 61.71 13.74 -57.85
N GLY A 425 61.90 13.82 -59.16
CA GLY A 425 62.45 12.73 -59.96
C GLY A 425 61.44 11.68 -60.43
N PHE A 426 60.16 11.79 -60.05
CA PHE A 426 59.09 10.88 -60.49
C PHE A 426 58.02 11.60 -61.31
N ALA A 427 57.44 10.89 -62.27
CA ALA A 427 56.25 11.35 -62.98
C ALA A 427 55.00 11.05 -62.15
N LYS A 428 54.04 11.98 -62.17
CA LYS A 428 52.74 11.80 -61.52
C LYS A 428 51.89 10.79 -62.29
N ASP A 429 51.29 9.86 -61.55
CA ASP A 429 50.28 8.96 -62.07
C ASP A 429 48.96 9.71 -62.30
N PRO A 430 48.45 9.82 -63.54
CA PRO A 430 47.19 10.48 -63.82
C PRO A 430 45.96 9.63 -63.50
N ALA A 431 46.13 8.34 -63.18
CA ALA A 431 45.01 7.42 -62.93
C ALA A 431 44.17 7.86 -61.71
N ILE A 432 42.88 7.55 -61.79
CA ILE A 432 41.94 7.67 -60.69
C ILE A 432 41.40 6.28 -60.43
N HIS A 433 41.63 5.77 -59.23
CA HIS A 433 41.20 4.44 -58.83
C HIS A 433 39.90 4.53 -58.04
N ALA A 434 38.92 3.71 -58.40
CA ALA A 434 37.74 3.50 -57.56
C ALA A 434 38.11 2.54 -56.42
N ILE A 435 37.77 2.93 -55.19
CA ILE A 435 37.96 2.16 -53.97
C ILE A 435 36.60 1.93 -53.33
N ARG A 436 36.26 0.69 -53.05
CA ARG A 436 35.08 0.32 -52.27
C ARG A 436 35.55 -0.22 -50.92
N ILE A 437 35.09 0.37 -49.83
CA ILE A 437 35.27 -0.16 -48.48
C ILE A 437 33.92 -0.77 -48.06
N ASN A 438 33.92 -2.05 -47.72
CA ASN A 438 32.73 -2.77 -47.30
C ASN A 438 32.58 -2.77 -45.78
N HIS A 439 31.36 -3.00 -45.28
CA HIS A 439 31.06 -3.04 -43.84
C HIS A 439 31.82 -4.13 -43.06
N ASP A 440 32.25 -5.19 -43.74
CA ASP A 440 33.10 -6.25 -43.16
C ASP A 440 34.60 -5.86 -43.10
N GLY A 441 34.94 -4.64 -43.53
CA GLY A 441 36.30 -4.11 -43.59
C GLY A 441 37.10 -4.53 -44.83
N SER A 442 36.54 -5.34 -45.73
CA SER A 442 37.19 -5.65 -47.00
C SER A 442 37.26 -4.42 -47.91
N VAL A 443 38.32 -4.34 -48.70
CA VAL A 443 38.55 -3.25 -49.65
C VAL A 443 38.64 -3.82 -51.06
N GLU A 444 37.86 -3.27 -51.99
CA GLU A 444 37.94 -3.59 -53.41
C GLU A 444 38.49 -2.38 -54.17
N CYS A 445 39.34 -2.62 -55.18
CA CYS A 445 39.92 -1.57 -56.01
C CYS A 445 40.02 -2.03 -57.46
N ASP A 446 39.71 -1.12 -58.39
CA ASP A 446 39.98 -1.31 -59.81
C ASP A 446 41.50 -1.20 -60.05
N GLU A 447 42.15 -2.33 -60.31
CA GLU A 447 43.52 -2.47 -60.84
C GLU A 447 44.73 -2.15 -59.91
N LEU A 448 44.55 -2.03 -58.59
CA LEU A 448 45.68 -2.02 -57.63
C LEU A 448 45.90 -3.39 -57.02
N GLU A 449 47.14 -3.90 -57.03
CA GLU A 449 47.54 -5.01 -56.16
C GLU A 449 47.43 -4.53 -54.70
N LEU A 450 46.35 -4.92 -54.02
CA LEU A 450 46.21 -4.77 -52.58
C LEU A 450 47.17 -5.76 -51.92
N ASN A 451 48.06 -5.26 -51.06
CA ASN A 451 48.84 -6.15 -50.21
C ASN A 451 47.89 -6.74 -49.15
N GLU A 452 47.68 -8.05 -49.20
CA GLU A 452 47.04 -8.83 -48.14
C GLU A 452 47.77 -8.71 -46.78
#